data_AF-A0A842W134-F1
#
_entry.id   AF-A0A842W134-F1
#
_cell.length_a   1.000
_cell.length_b   1.000
_cell.length_c   1.000
_cell.angle_alpha   90.00
_cell.angle_beta   90.00
_cell.angle_gamma   90.00
#
_symmetry.space_group_name_H-M   'P 1'
#
loop_
_entity.id
_entity.type
_entity.pdbx_description
1 polymer ?
#
loop_
_entity_poly.entity_id
_entity_poly.type
_entity_poly.pdbx_seq_one_letter_code
_entity_poly.pdbx_strand_id
1 'polypeptide(L)'
;MVPAYYVYILKCIDKRGNVSYYTGSTKDLYKRFREHESGKGARYTKGKDLELVYYESYTSNTQARKREAEIKKWKQQKKMKLIESKECDDDG
;
A
#
# COMPACT_ATOMS: atom_id res chain seq x y z
N MET A 1 -14.67 15.37 -3.84
CA MET A 1 -13.23 15.64 -4.14
C MET A 1 -12.55 14.28 -4.28
N VAL A 2 -12.05 13.93 -5.47
CA VAL A 2 -11.45 12.60 -5.72
C VAL A 2 -10.01 12.56 -5.22
N PRO A 3 -9.54 11.46 -4.60
CA PRO A 3 -8.15 11.36 -4.17
C PRO A 3 -7.28 11.26 -5.42
N ALA A 4 -6.34 12.20 -5.56
CA ALA A 4 -5.48 12.33 -6.73
C ALA A 4 -4.15 11.57 -6.59
N TYR A 5 -3.86 11.03 -5.40
CA TYR A 5 -2.60 10.38 -5.07
C TYR A 5 -2.81 9.22 -4.11
N TYR A 6 -2.10 8.13 -4.34
CA TYR A 6 -2.14 6.95 -3.49
C TYR A 6 -0.72 6.49 -3.22
N VAL A 7 -0.44 6.17 -1.96
CA VAL A 7 0.82 5.58 -1.50
C VAL A 7 0.50 4.20 -0.95
N TYR A 8 1.24 3.18 -1.35
CA TYR A 8 0.98 1.81 -0.94
C TYR A 8 2.27 1.08 -0.57
N ILE A 9 2.13 0.07 0.29
CA ILE A 9 3.19 -0.82 0.72
C ILE A 9 2.76 -2.26 0.44
N LEU A 10 3.57 -2.94 -0.38
CA LEU A 10 3.42 -4.36 -0.67
C LEU A 10 4.45 -5.14 0.14
N LYS A 11 4.01 -6.19 0.80
CA LYS A 11 4.85 -7.18 1.45
C LYS A 11 4.97 -8.36 0.49
N CYS A 12 6.21 -8.65 0.08
CA CYS A 12 6.52 -9.82 -0.71
C CYS A 12 7.21 -10.84 0.19
N ILE A 13 6.70 -12.06 0.22
CA ILE A 13 7.35 -13.17 0.92
C ILE A 13 7.95 -14.09 -0.14
N ASP A 14 9.27 -14.21 -0.14
CA ASP A 14 9.96 -15.15 -1.02
C ASP A 14 9.72 -16.60 -0.55
N LYS A 15 9.88 -17.59 -1.43
CA LYS A 15 9.77 -19.01 -1.07
C LYS A 15 10.75 -19.44 0.02
N ARG A 16 11.84 -18.70 0.20
CA ARG A 16 12.83 -18.89 1.28
C ARG A 16 12.41 -18.29 2.63
N GLY A 17 11.24 -17.64 2.74
CA GLY A 17 10.76 -16.98 3.95
C GLY A 17 11.29 -15.55 4.16
N ASN A 18 11.97 -14.97 3.16
CA ASN A 18 12.46 -13.60 3.24
C ASN A 18 11.32 -12.61 2.95
N VAL A 19 11.05 -11.72 3.90
CA VAL A 19 10.02 -10.68 3.76
C VAL A 19 10.65 -9.39 3.23
N SER A 20 10.16 -8.91 2.10
CA SER A 20 10.57 -7.64 1.47
C SER A 20 9.40 -6.67 1.40
N TYR A 21 9.64 -5.41 1.77
CA TYR A 21 8.62 -4.36 1.73
C TYR A 21 8.89 -3.39 0.58
N TYR A 22 7.99 -3.39 -0.40
CA TYR A 22 8.03 -2.49 -1.53
C TYR A 22 7.09 -1.32 -1.30
N THR A 23 7.58 -0.09 -1.49
CA THR A 23 6.81 1.13 -1.26
C THR A 23 6.75 1.93 -2.54
N GLY A 24 5.54 2.21 -3.02
CA GLY A 24 5.31 2.97 -4.25
C GLY A 24 4.20 3.98 -4.08
N SER A 25 4.16 4.98 -4.96
CA SER A 25 3.02 5.88 -5.09
C SER A 25 2.53 5.93 -6.53
N THR A 26 1.24 6.15 -6.71
CA THR A 26 0.62 6.34 -8.02
C THR A 26 -0.46 7.41 -7.96
N LYS A 27 -0.53 8.22 -9.01
CA LYS A 27 -1.53 9.29 -9.15
C LYS A 27 -2.85 8.79 -9.76
N ASP A 28 -2.76 7.72 -10.55
CA ASP A 28 -3.85 7.21 -11.39
C ASP A 28 -4.41 5.89 -10.87
N LEU A 29 -4.35 5.65 -9.55
CA LEU A 29 -5.02 4.51 -8.95
C LEU A 29 -6.54 4.63 -9.17
N TYR A 30 -7.11 5.84 -9.07
CA TYR A 30 -8.56 6.06 -9.15
C TYR A 30 -9.20 5.62 -10.48
N LYS A 31 -8.51 5.80 -11.61
CA LYS A 31 -9.04 5.39 -12.93
C LYS A 31 -9.05 3.87 -13.09
N ARG A 32 -8.06 3.17 -12.51
CA ARG A 32 -8.03 1.70 -12.45
C ARG A 32 -8.90 1.11 -11.34
N PHE A 33 -9.04 1.81 -10.21
CA PHE A 33 -9.79 1.33 -9.05
C PHE A 33 -11.30 1.50 -9.25
N ARG A 34 -11.79 2.57 -9.89
CA ARG A 34 -13.21 2.65 -10.28
C ARG A 34 -13.61 1.53 -11.25
N GLU A 35 -12.72 1.15 -12.15
CA GLU A 35 -12.93 0.00 -13.06
C GLU A 35 -12.87 -1.34 -12.31
N HIS A 36 -12.19 -1.41 -11.15
CA HIS A 36 -12.21 -2.55 -10.23
C HIS A 36 -13.45 -2.59 -9.30
N GLU A 37 -13.84 -1.44 -8.73
CA GLU A 37 -14.99 -1.28 -7.81
C GLU A 37 -16.32 -1.61 -8.50
N SER A 38 -16.42 -1.41 -9.82
CA SER A 38 -17.60 -1.79 -10.59
C SER A 38 -17.74 -3.32 -10.81
N GLY A 39 -16.92 -4.15 -10.15
CA GLY A 39 -17.32 -5.52 -9.82
C GLY A 39 -16.45 -6.67 -10.34
N LYS A 40 -15.16 -6.47 -10.66
CA LYS A 40 -14.34 -7.57 -11.26
C LYS A 40 -12.82 -7.29 -11.25
N GLY A 41 -12.14 -7.27 -10.11
CA GLY A 41 -10.68 -7.18 -10.16
C GLY A 41 -9.99 -7.37 -8.81
N ALA A 42 -8.95 -8.17 -8.67
CA ALA A 42 -8.28 -9.02 -9.64
C ALA A 42 -7.65 -10.20 -8.90
N ARG A 43 -7.75 -11.36 -9.54
CA ARG A 43 -6.99 -12.59 -9.31
C ARG A 43 -5.47 -12.37 -9.57
N TYR A 44 -4.85 -11.35 -8.98
CA TYR A 44 -3.46 -10.98 -9.27
C TYR A 44 -2.42 -11.66 -8.36
N THR A 45 -2.85 -12.62 -7.54
CA THR A 45 -1.98 -13.49 -6.74
C THR A 45 -1.93 -14.88 -7.35
N LYS A 46 -1.38 -15.01 -8.57
CA LYS A 46 -0.95 -16.31 -9.09
C LYS A 46 0.58 -16.42 -9.02
N GLY A 47 1.06 -16.97 -7.90
CA GLY A 47 2.38 -17.58 -7.79
C GLY A 47 3.44 -16.86 -6.94
N LYS A 48 3.17 -15.65 -6.46
CA LYS A 48 4.00 -14.94 -5.46
C LYS A 48 3.07 -14.31 -4.43
N ASP A 49 3.38 -14.51 -3.15
CA ASP A 49 2.63 -13.95 -2.03
C ASP A 49 2.99 -12.46 -1.91
N LEU A 50 2.24 -11.66 -2.67
CA LEU A 50 2.31 -10.19 -2.67
C LEU A 50 1.08 -9.68 -1.94
N GLU A 51 1.29 -9.34 -0.68
CA GLU A 51 0.24 -8.92 0.24
C GLU A 51 0.26 -7.38 0.35
N LEU A 52 -0.88 -6.75 0.06
CA LEU A 52 -1.06 -5.33 0.30
C LEU A 52 -1.30 -5.11 1.79
N VAL A 53 -0.22 -4.81 2.51
CA VAL A 53 -0.25 -4.60 3.96
C VAL A 53 -0.60 -3.16 4.36
N TYR A 54 -0.49 -2.21 3.43
CA TYR A 54 -0.78 -0.82 3.74
C TYR A 54 -1.09 0.00 2.50
N TYR A 55 -2.06 0.91 2.62
CA TYR A 55 -2.29 1.96 1.63
C TYR A 55 -2.80 3.26 2.29
N GLU A 56 -2.52 4.39 1.66
CA GLU A 56 -3.01 5.71 2.02
C GLU A 56 -3.38 6.50 0.77
N SER A 57 -4.52 7.19 0.83
CA SER A 57 -5.00 8.08 -0.22
C SER A 57 -4.85 9.54 0.21
N TYR A 58 -4.36 10.38 -0.70
CA TYR A 58 -4.15 11.81 -0.49
C TYR A 58 -4.82 12.62 -1.61
N THR A 59 -5.42 13.73 -1.23
CA THR A 59 -5.98 14.72 -2.15
C THR A 59 -4.93 15.69 -2.70
N SER A 60 -3.82 15.92 -1.97
CA SER A 60 -2.75 16.83 -2.38
C SER A 60 -1.45 16.10 -2.73
N ASN A 61 -0.80 16.52 -3.83
CA ASN A 61 0.50 15.98 -4.22
C ASN A 61 1.57 16.15 -3.12
N THR A 62 1.56 17.30 -2.44
CA THR A 62 2.51 17.63 -1.38
C THR A 62 2.44 16.64 -0.23
N GLN A 63 1.23 16.26 0.18
CA GLN A 63 1.02 15.28 1.27
C GLN A 63 1.53 13.90 0.85
N ALA A 64 1.16 13.46 -0.36
CA ALA A 64 1.61 12.17 -0.89
C ALA A 64 3.15 12.09 -1.03
N ARG A 65 3.79 13.13 -1.56
CA ARG A 65 5.25 13.18 -1.69
C ARG A 65 5.96 13.21 -0.35
N LYS A 66 5.44 13.98 0.61
CA LYS A 66 6.01 14.04 1.96
C LYS A 66 5.95 12.65 2.60
N ARG A 67 4.78 12.00 2.54
CA ARG A 67 4.60 10.64 3.07
C ARG A 67 5.49 9.62 2.38
N GLU A 68 5.56 9.63 1.05
CA GLU A 68 6.43 8.74 0.29
C GLU A 68 7.90 8.91 0.72
N ALA A 69 8.38 10.16 0.80
CA ALA A 69 9.75 10.45 1.21
C ALA A 69 10.03 9.98 2.65
N GLU A 70 9.06 10.13 3.56
CA GLU A 70 9.15 9.60 4.91
C GLU A 70 9.25 8.08 4.89
N ILE A 71 8.29 7.40 4.27
CA ILE A 71 8.23 5.93 4.19
C ILE A 71 9.48 5.36 3.50
N LYS A 72 9.99 6.03 2.46
CA LYS A 72 11.22 5.64 1.74
C LYS A 72 12.46 5.74 2.64
N LYS A 73 12.49 6.70 3.56
CA LYS A 73 13.55 6.83 4.59
C LYS A 73 13.36 5.88 5.78
N TRP A 74 12.19 5.26 5.94
CA TRP A 74 11.92 4.39 7.08
C TRP A 74 12.59 3.03 6.93
N LYS A 75 13.20 2.57 8.02
CA LYS A 75 13.68 1.19 8.15
C LYS A 75 12.50 0.22 8.18
N GLN A 76 12.76 -1.03 7.80
CA GLN A 76 11.78 -2.12 7.75
C GLN A 76 10.95 -2.24 9.04
N GLN A 77 11.58 -2.15 10.22
CA GLN A 77 10.89 -2.18 11.51
C GLN A 77 9.86 -1.06 11.70
N LYS A 78 10.14 0.14 11.19
CA LYS A 78 9.21 1.27 11.31
C LYS A 78 8.03 1.12 10.36
N LYS A 79 8.25 0.52 9.19
CA LYS A 79 7.16 0.14 8.27
C LYS A 79 6.27 -0.93 8.90
N MET A 80 6.85 -1.96 9.52
CA MET A 80 6.10 -2.99 10.26
C MET A 80 5.23 -2.38 11.36
N LYS A 81 5.79 -1.51 12.22
CA LYS A 81 5.00 -0.82 13.25
C LYS A 81 3.84 -0.02 12.68
N LEU A 82 4.04 0.65 11.53
CA LEU A 82 2.96 1.40 10.87
C LEU A 82 1.84 0.49 10.41
N ILE A 83 2.19 -0.65 9.83
CA ILE A 83 1.24 -1.69 9.38
C ILE A 83 0.45 -2.21 10.59
N GLU A 84 1.17 -2.66 11.62
CA GLU A 84 0.60 -3.21 12.86
C GLU A 84 -0.29 -2.19 13.59
N SER A 85 0.10 -0.92 13.61
CA SER A 85 -0.72 0.15 14.23
C SER A 85 -2.04 0.40 13.51
N LYS A 86 -2.18 -0.05 12.25
CA LYS A 86 -3.39 0.19 11.44
C LYS A 86 -4.31 -1.02 11.35
N GLU A 87 -3.81 -2.20 11.73
CA GLU A 87 -4.61 -3.41 11.93
C GLU A 87 -5.27 -3.47 13.33
N CYS A 88 -5.05 -2.48 14.19
CA CYS A 88 -5.56 -2.44 15.56
C CYS A 88 -6.93 -1.72 15.72
N ASP A 89 -7.80 -1.79 14.72
CA ASP A 89 -9.20 -1.27 14.80
C ASP A 89 -10.24 -2.41 14.72
N ASP A 90 -9.84 -3.64 15.05
CA ASP A 90 -10.75 -4.79 15.24
C ASP A 90 -10.27 -5.60 16.45
N ASP A 91 -10.48 -5.07 17.65
CA ASP A 91 -10.57 -5.88 18.88
C ASP A 91 -11.64 -5.24 19.79
N GLY A 92 -12.81 -5.87 19.84
CA GLY A 92 -13.95 -5.50 20.67
C GLY A 92 -15.28 -6.05 20.17
#